data_AF-A0A2D0N736-F1
#
_entry.id   AF-A0A2D0N736-F1
#
_cell.length_a   1.000
_cell.length_b   1.000
_cell.length_c   1.000
_cell.angle_alpha   90.00
_cell.angle_beta   90.00
_cell.angle_gamma   90.00
#
_symmetry.space_group_name_H-M   'P 1'
#
loop_
_entity.id
_entity.type
_entity.pdbx_description
1 polymer ?
#
loop_
_entity_poly.entity_id
_entity_poly.type
_entity_poly.pdbx_seq_one_letter_code
_entity_poly.pdbx_strand_id
1 'polypeptide(L)'
;MRYSQYDYFGTARSAAVAGSLGPLGADFSVISTNPAGIAWMRRSQFVITPMFNLYTGNTQLTNGNNSEISETASSLSLASLGLVFSGTSRNPNWVNVNFAMGFNRLADFNRETVYRGMSQGSIVNRFTELANSDFGLDEFESGLANDAGAFLIDNGTGFYFSDFDDAPGAVIEREQTITTSGGVNELSFAVSGNYDNRLLIGLGLGLPFVNYLEQKSYFESDVNNEVPAFEDLQYDENLTTTGIGFNAKLGIIYRVNQMVRVGAAIHTPTWFNLEDNFSTSMLYSYSEGGQGNIGSASSPDGNFSYKLATPWRMSGGVGFIFGRNGFISGELEWVNFANNKLGFSSFSEDEDIANRDISEELASSINLKVGGEYAFRQFRFRGGVSLRQPPYSNTDGLPAFNTQLSLGLGYSMESFFLDLAARRSMTEEIYRPYLTATYPEQVFNNTTNYTRILLTLGFRF
;
A
#
# COMPACT_ATOMS: atom_id res chain seq x y z
N MET A 1 7.75 2.63 -4.39
CA MET A 1 7.34 2.15 -3.03
C MET A 1 6.02 1.39 -2.97
N ARG A 2 4.95 1.86 -3.63
CA ARG A 2 3.58 1.30 -3.58
C ARG A 2 3.49 -0.24 -3.64
N TYR A 3 4.19 -0.87 -4.60
CA TYR A 3 4.16 -2.33 -4.81
C TYR A 3 5.20 -3.12 -3.99
N SER A 4 5.98 -2.42 -3.16
CA SER A 4 7.06 -2.99 -2.35
C SER A 4 6.77 -2.99 -0.86
N GLN A 5 5.71 -2.32 -0.37
CA GLN A 5 5.31 -2.39 1.04
C GLN A 5 4.19 -3.42 1.19
N TYR A 6 4.40 -4.44 2.03
CA TYR A 6 3.41 -5.49 2.25
C TYR A 6 2.81 -5.40 3.66
N ASP A 7 1.49 -5.54 3.74
CA ASP A 7 0.75 -5.87 4.95
C ASP A 7 0.12 -7.25 4.77
N TYR A 8 0.75 -8.28 5.35
CA TYR A 8 0.26 -9.64 5.29
C TYR A 8 -1.03 -9.78 6.12
N PHE A 9 -2.20 -9.64 5.48
CA PHE A 9 -3.49 -9.70 6.17
C PHE A 9 -3.75 -11.09 6.78
N GLY A 10 -3.56 -12.15 5.98
CA GLY A 10 -3.63 -13.54 6.43
C GLY A 10 -4.98 -13.91 7.06
N THR A 11 -4.93 -14.77 8.09
CA THR A 11 -6.09 -15.18 8.88
C THR A 11 -6.37 -14.18 10.02
N ALA A 12 -7.60 -14.18 10.53
CA ALA A 12 -7.99 -13.42 11.71
C ALA A 12 -7.13 -13.78 12.94
N ARG A 13 -6.73 -15.04 13.10
CA ARG A 13 -5.78 -15.44 14.15
C ARG A 13 -4.44 -14.74 14.02
N SER A 14 -3.86 -14.71 12.82
CA SER A 14 -2.60 -14.03 12.52
C SER A 14 -2.73 -12.51 12.71
N ALA A 15 -3.80 -11.93 12.18
CA ALA A 15 -4.14 -10.52 12.33
C ALA A 15 -4.26 -10.08 13.80
N ALA A 16 -4.92 -10.88 14.64
CA ALA A 16 -5.17 -10.58 16.05
C ALA A 16 -3.90 -10.52 16.91
N VAL A 17 -2.82 -11.19 16.49
CA VAL A 17 -1.50 -11.14 17.14
C VAL A 17 -0.51 -10.28 16.36
N ALA A 18 -1.02 -9.35 15.54
CA ALA A 18 -0.22 -8.42 14.75
C ALA A 18 0.80 -9.11 13.81
N GLY A 19 0.50 -10.34 13.36
CA GLY A 19 1.35 -11.11 12.45
C GLY A 19 2.59 -11.74 13.10
N SER A 20 2.72 -11.74 14.43
CA SER A 20 3.91 -12.24 15.16
C SER A 20 4.01 -13.78 15.25
N LEU A 21 3.52 -14.50 14.24
CA LEU A 21 3.50 -15.97 14.23
C LEU A 21 4.74 -16.62 13.61
N GLY A 22 5.70 -15.86 13.07
CA GLY A 22 6.88 -16.40 12.40
C GLY A 22 7.68 -17.44 13.21
N PRO A 23 7.90 -17.26 14.53
CA PRO A 23 8.59 -18.25 15.38
C PRO A 23 7.70 -19.42 15.84
N LEU A 24 6.38 -19.28 15.75
CA LEU A 24 5.42 -20.22 16.33
C LEU A 24 4.80 -21.14 15.29
N GLY A 25 4.43 -20.62 14.12
CA GLY A 25 3.77 -21.34 13.03
C GLY A 25 2.32 -21.74 13.35
N ALA A 26 1.92 -22.88 12.79
CA ALA A 26 0.61 -23.50 13.02
C ALA A 26 -0.61 -22.65 12.62
N ASP A 27 -0.46 -21.81 11.59
CA ASP A 27 -1.52 -21.04 10.94
C ASP A 27 -1.28 -21.09 9.42
N PHE A 28 -2.32 -20.95 8.60
CA PHE A 28 -2.15 -20.92 7.14
C PHE A 28 -1.33 -19.69 6.69
N SER A 29 -1.53 -18.53 7.33
CA SER A 29 -0.93 -17.26 6.89
C SER A 29 0.60 -17.27 6.88
N VAL A 30 1.23 -18.13 7.68
CA VAL A 30 2.69 -18.21 7.77
C VAL A 30 3.35 -18.70 6.48
N ILE A 31 2.56 -19.22 5.53
CA ILE A 31 3.02 -19.51 4.17
C ILE A 31 3.68 -18.29 3.51
N SER A 32 3.18 -17.08 3.78
CA SER A 32 3.69 -15.83 3.21
C SER A 32 4.76 -15.15 4.08
N THR A 33 4.99 -15.60 5.32
CA THR A 33 5.99 -15.00 6.23
C THR A 33 7.11 -15.97 6.61
N ASN A 34 6.83 -17.06 7.32
CA ASN A 34 7.79 -18.11 7.62
C ASN A 34 7.21 -19.50 7.24
N PRO A 35 7.48 -20.01 6.02
CA PRO A 35 6.87 -21.25 5.54
C PRO A 35 7.22 -22.49 6.39
N ALA A 36 8.29 -22.46 7.22
CA ALA A 36 8.57 -23.53 8.18
C ALA A 36 7.45 -23.71 9.21
N GLY A 37 6.67 -22.66 9.49
CA GLY A 37 5.54 -22.72 10.41
C GLY A 37 4.43 -23.69 9.98
N ILE A 38 4.35 -24.01 8.68
CA ILE A 38 3.38 -24.98 8.14
C ILE A 38 3.68 -26.41 8.63
N ALA A 39 4.94 -26.75 8.93
CA ALA A 39 5.29 -28.09 9.43
C ALA A 39 4.70 -28.38 10.82
N TRP A 40 4.30 -27.35 11.59
CA TRP A 40 3.59 -27.57 12.85
C TRP A 40 2.14 -28.03 12.70
N MET A 41 1.58 -27.93 11.50
CA MET A 41 0.21 -28.34 11.24
C MET A 41 0.11 -29.87 11.32
N ARG A 42 -0.81 -30.36 12.15
CA ARG A 42 -0.99 -31.79 12.41
C ARG A 42 -2.17 -32.42 11.68
N ARG A 43 -3.02 -31.59 11.07
CA ARG A 43 -4.21 -31.99 10.34
C ARG A 43 -4.28 -31.16 9.07
N SER A 44 -4.90 -31.73 8.05
CA SER A 44 -5.19 -30.96 6.86
C SER A 44 -6.25 -29.93 7.21
N GLN A 45 -6.22 -28.77 6.55
CA GLN A 45 -7.22 -27.74 6.76
C GLN A 45 -7.57 -26.98 5.50
N PHE A 46 -8.81 -26.54 5.45
CA PHE A 46 -9.27 -25.48 4.57
C PHE A 46 -9.56 -24.25 5.41
N VAL A 47 -9.18 -23.06 4.92
CA VAL A 47 -9.35 -21.79 5.62
C VAL A 47 -9.81 -20.72 4.64
N ILE A 48 -10.80 -19.92 5.03
CA ILE A 48 -11.23 -18.72 4.30
C ILE A 48 -11.35 -17.54 5.27
N THR A 49 -10.90 -16.37 4.84
CA THR A 49 -10.92 -15.14 5.64
C THR A 49 -11.43 -13.96 4.80
N PRO A 50 -12.73 -13.69 4.76
CA PRO A 50 -13.24 -12.37 4.36
C PRO A 50 -12.73 -11.26 5.28
N MET A 51 -12.62 -10.06 4.72
CA MET A 51 -12.18 -8.86 5.41
C MET A 51 -13.09 -7.68 5.04
N PHE A 52 -13.61 -7.02 6.06
CA PHE A 52 -14.32 -5.76 5.94
C PHE A 52 -13.37 -4.61 6.30
N ASN A 53 -13.19 -3.67 5.39
CA ASN A 53 -12.37 -2.49 5.59
C ASN A 53 -13.26 -1.29 5.87
N LEU A 54 -12.90 -0.52 6.88
CA LEU A 54 -13.44 0.79 7.18
C LEU A 54 -12.27 1.78 7.14
N TYR A 55 -12.43 2.82 6.33
CA TYR A 55 -11.48 3.89 6.15
C TYR A 55 -12.13 5.18 6.63
N THR A 56 -11.40 5.96 7.43
CA THR A 56 -11.76 7.34 7.75
C THR A 56 -10.55 8.23 7.45
N GLY A 57 -10.71 9.18 6.53
CA GLY A 57 -9.67 10.13 6.15
C GLY A 57 -10.05 11.53 6.59
N ASN A 58 -9.12 12.20 7.27
CA ASN A 58 -9.26 13.59 7.68
C ASN A 58 -8.24 14.41 6.90
N THR A 59 -8.71 15.34 6.08
CA THR A 59 -7.86 16.17 5.23
C THR A 59 -8.02 17.65 5.58
N GLN A 60 -6.92 18.39 5.54
CA GLN A 60 -6.94 19.83 5.75
C GLN A 60 -5.91 20.52 4.86
N LEU A 61 -6.35 21.50 4.07
CA LEU A 61 -5.45 22.42 3.38
C LEU A 61 -4.75 23.30 4.43
N THR A 62 -3.43 23.25 4.46
CA THR A 62 -2.63 23.99 5.46
C THR A 62 -2.50 25.47 5.11
N ASN A 63 -2.61 25.82 3.82
CA ASN A 63 -2.60 27.19 3.34
C ASN A 63 -3.92 27.87 3.76
N GLY A 64 -3.86 29.07 4.34
CA GLY A 64 -5.05 29.86 4.69
C GLY A 64 -5.87 29.30 5.88
N ASN A 65 -7.11 29.78 6.02
CA ASN A 65 -8.03 29.38 7.09
C ASN A 65 -9.03 28.33 6.60
N ASN A 66 -8.54 27.11 6.33
CA ASN A 66 -9.36 26.01 5.85
C ASN A 66 -9.77 25.04 6.96
N SER A 67 -11.01 24.57 6.90
CA SER A 67 -11.54 23.58 7.83
C SER A 67 -11.08 22.17 7.45
N GLU A 68 -10.96 21.31 8.45
CA GLU A 68 -10.75 19.87 8.24
C GLU A 68 -12.02 19.23 7.65
N ILE A 69 -11.84 18.30 6.72
CA ILE A 69 -12.89 17.49 6.09
C ILE A 69 -12.66 16.04 6.49
N SER A 70 -13.73 15.35 6.87
CA SER A 70 -13.69 13.96 7.30
C SER A 70 -14.57 13.11 6.40
N GLU A 71 -13.95 12.15 5.71
CA GLU A 71 -14.64 11.19 4.84
C GLU A 71 -14.58 9.78 5.40
N THR A 72 -15.61 8.97 5.16
CA THR A 72 -15.64 7.57 5.57
C THR A 72 -16.10 6.67 4.43
N ALA A 73 -15.29 5.66 4.13
CA ALA A 73 -15.56 4.67 3.12
C ALA A 73 -15.46 3.25 3.69
N SER A 74 -16.13 2.29 3.04
CA SER A 74 -16.01 0.88 3.41
C SER A 74 -15.92 -0.01 2.19
N SER A 75 -15.23 -1.13 2.34
CA SER A 75 -15.09 -2.13 1.28
C SER A 75 -15.08 -3.54 1.83
N LEU A 76 -15.52 -4.50 1.02
CA LEU A 76 -15.39 -5.92 1.29
C LEU A 76 -14.29 -6.51 0.42
N SER A 77 -13.41 -7.31 1.01
CA SER A 77 -12.32 -7.97 0.31
C SER A 77 -12.07 -9.37 0.90
N LEU A 78 -11.26 -10.16 0.21
CA LEU A 78 -10.80 -11.45 0.71
C LEU A 78 -9.36 -11.30 1.21
N ALA A 79 -9.11 -11.54 2.49
CA ALA A 79 -7.77 -11.47 3.06
C ALA A 79 -6.96 -12.75 2.76
N SER A 80 -7.57 -13.93 2.89
CA SER A 80 -6.90 -15.20 2.62
C SER A 80 -7.85 -16.32 2.26
N LEU A 81 -7.37 -17.27 1.44
CA LEU A 81 -8.00 -18.56 1.18
C LEU A 81 -6.90 -19.62 1.13
N GLY A 82 -7.02 -20.71 1.86
CA GLY A 82 -5.91 -21.63 2.04
C GLY A 82 -6.29 -23.09 2.18
N LEU A 83 -5.43 -23.96 1.66
CA LEU A 83 -5.44 -25.39 1.87
C LEU A 83 -4.09 -25.82 2.43
N VAL A 84 -4.11 -26.68 3.44
CA VAL A 84 -2.93 -27.36 3.98
C VAL A 84 -3.20 -28.84 4.01
N PHE A 85 -2.26 -29.62 3.51
CA PHE A 85 -2.25 -31.07 3.54
C PHE A 85 -1.15 -31.52 4.50
N SER A 86 -1.54 -32.23 5.56
CA SER A 86 -0.63 -32.72 6.59
C SER A 86 -0.29 -34.19 6.34
N GLY A 87 0.97 -34.48 6.00
CA GLY A 87 1.43 -35.85 5.71
C GLY A 87 2.39 -36.37 6.77
N THR A 88 2.12 -37.55 7.35
CA THR A 88 3.12 -38.24 8.19
C THR A 88 4.18 -38.88 7.30
N SER A 89 5.46 -38.71 7.64
CA SER A 89 6.55 -39.31 6.86
C SER A 89 6.89 -40.71 7.37
N ARG A 90 7.40 -41.57 6.47
CA ARG A 90 7.89 -42.92 6.80
C ARG A 90 9.28 -42.92 7.44
N ASN A 91 10.04 -41.84 7.26
CA ASN A 91 11.37 -41.70 7.87
C ASN A 91 11.20 -41.22 9.31
N PRO A 92 11.67 -41.95 10.33
CA PRO A 92 11.45 -41.62 11.75
C PRO A 92 12.02 -40.25 12.15
N ASN A 93 13.06 -39.77 11.46
CA ASN A 93 13.64 -38.46 11.73
C ASN A 93 12.75 -37.32 11.22
N TRP A 94 11.96 -37.55 10.16
CA TRP A 94 11.00 -36.59 9.63
C TRP A 94 9.62 -36.95 10.16
N VAL A 95 9.12 -36.19 11.14
CA VAL A 95 7.84 -36.47 11.80
C VAL A 95 6.67 -36.24 10.84
N ASN A 96 6.71 -35.14 10.11
CA ASN A 96 5.74 -34.84 9.07
C ASN A 96 6.38 -34.02 7.94
N VAL A 97 5.73 -34.07 6.78
CA VAL A 97 5.96 -33.19 5.63
C VAL A 97 4.60 -32.68 5.19
N ASN A 98 4.47 -31.36 5.16
CA ASN A 98 3.22 -30.68 4.88
C ASN A 98 3.36 -29.86 3.61
N PHE A 99 2.31 -29.88 2.81
CA PHE A 99 2.16 -29.02 1.65
C PHE A 99 1.04 -28.02 1.92
N ALA A 100 1.25 -26.76 1.57
CA ALA A 100 0.23 -25.72 1.66
C ALA A 100 0.15 -24.94 0.35
N MET A 101 -1.06 -24.52 0.01
CA MET A 101 -1.28 -23.61 -1.11
C MET A 101 -2.45 -22.68 -0.81
N GLY A 102 -2.42 -21.51 -1.42
CA GLY A 102 -3.57 -20.62 -1.36
C GLY A 102 -3.23 -19.18 -1.68
N PHE A 103 -4.19 -18.33 -1.42
CA PHE A 103 -4.22 -16.92 -1.74
C PHE A 103 -4.06 -16.10 -0.47
N ASN A 104 -3.22 -15.06 -0.52
CA ASN A 104 -3.14 -14.02 0.49
C ASN A 104 -3.15 -12.64 -0.17
N ARG A 105 -3.90 -11.70 0.40
CA ARG A 105 -3.77 -10.29 0.07
C ARG A 105 -2.53 -9.73 0.78
N LEU A 106 -1.68 -9.04 0.03
CA LEU A 106 -0.43 -8.42 0.51
C LEU A 106 -0.54 -6.89 0.63
N ALA A 107 -1.40 -6.28 -0.16
CA ALA A 107 -1.70 -4.86 -0.09
C ALA A 107 -3.14 -4.61 -0.52
N ASP A 108 -3.77 -3.60 0.08
CA ASP A 108 -5.11 -3.15 -0.29
C ASP A 108 -5.04 -1.67 -0.65
N PHE A 109 -5.59 -1.32 -1.82
CA PHE A 109 -5.53 0.02 -2.36
C PHE A 109 -6.90 0.72 -2.37
N ASN A 110 -7.94 0.10 -1.81
CA ASN A 110 -9.28 0.68 -1.81
C ASN A 110 -9.35 1.88 -0.86
N ARG A 111 -9.39 3.09 -1.43
CA ARG A 111 -9.46 4.35 -0.70
C ARG A 111 -10.09 5.41 -1.58
N GLU A 112 -10.85 6.29 -0.96
CA GLU A 112 -11.28 7.56 -1.55
C GLU A 112 -10.78 8.67 -0.63
N THR A 113 -10.19 9.71 -1.20
CA THR A 113 -9.71 10.86 -0.43
C THR A 113 -10.15 12.13 -1.13
N VAL A 114 -10.81 13.01 -0.40
CA VAL A 114 -11.23 14.32 -0.88
C VAL A 114 -10.35 15.36 -0.19
N TYR A 115 -9.78 16.24 -0.98
CA TYR A 115 -9.05 17.43 -0.54
C TYR A 115 -9.86 18.63 -1.01
N ARG A 116 -10.16 19.60 -0.13
CA ARG A 116 -10.84 20.84 -0.54
C ARG A 116 -10.37 22.01 0.32
N GLY A 117 -10.37 23.19 -0.27
CA GLY A 117 -10.15 24.44 0.44
C GLY A 117 -9.99 25.63 -0.50
N MET A 118 -9.81 26.80 0.09
CA MET A 118 -9.52 28.05 -0.61
C MET A 118 -8.11 28.53 -0.29
N SER A 119 -7.33 28.90 -1.30
CA SER A 119 -5.97 29.46 -1.14
C SER A 119 -5.51 30.12 -2.44
N GLN A 120 -4.31 30.69 -2.43
CA GLN A 120 -3.69 31.32 -3.59
C GLN A 120 -2.97 30.31 -4.48
N GLY A 121 -2.88 30.63 -5.77
CA GLY A 121 -2.24 29.81 -6.80
C GLY A 121 -3.18 28.81 -7.46
N SER A 122 -2.83 28.41 -8.68
CA SER A 122 -3.59 27.50 -9.53
C SER A 122 -2.69 26.43 -10.14
N ILE A 123 -3.27 25.26 -10.44
CA ILE A 123 -2.58 24.24 -11.23
C ILE A 123 -2.21 24.74 -12.64
N VAL A 124 -2.91 25.76 -13.16
CA VAL A 124 -2.56 26.42 -14.43
C VAL A 124 -1.14 26.99 -14.38
N ASN A 125 -0.70 27.51 -13.22
CA ASN A 125 0.67 27.99 -13.06
C ASN A 125 1.70 26.88 -13.29
N ARG A 126 1.42 25.65 -12.85
CA ARG A 126 2.28 24.49 -13.14
C ARG A 126 2.31 24.20 -14.64
N PHE A 127 1.16 24.19 -15.31
CA PHE A 127 1.12 23.90 -16.74
C PHE A 127 1.90 24.93 -17.55
N THR A 128 1.81 26.21 -17.16
CA THR A 128 2.59 27.30 -17.76
C THR A 128 4.09 27.18 -17.45
N GLU A 129 4.49 26.82 -16.22
CA GLU A 129 5.89 26.56 -15.87
C GLU A 129 6.47 25.40 -16.70
N LEU A 130 5.70 24.31 -16.87
CA LEU A 130 6.10 23.17 -17.71
C LEU A 130 6.24 23.57 -19.18
N ALA A 131 5.27 24.30 -19.74
CA ALA A 131 5.29 24.78 -21.12
C ALA A 131 6.51 25.67 -21.43
N ASN A 132 6.98 26.43 -20.43
CA ASN A 132 8.16 27.30 -20.52
C ASN A 132 9.49 26.61 -20.16
N SER A 133 9.46 25.33 -19.76
CA SER A 133 10.63 24.55 -19.42
C SER A 133 11.18 23.77 -20.62
N ASP A 134 12.26 23.00 -20.41
CA ASP A 134 12.78 22.08 -21.43
C ASP A 134 11.81 20.95 -21.80
N PHE A 135 10.78 20.69 -20.98
CA PHE A 135 9.71 19.72 -21.29
C PHE A 135 8.75 20.23 -22.39
N GLY A 136 8.57 21.55 -22.50
CA GLY A 136 7.65 22.17 -23.47
C GLY A 136 6.21 21.72 -23.28
N LEU A 137 5.45 21.64 -24.38
CA LEU A 137 4.06 21.18 -24.41
C LEU A 137 3.98 19.65 -24.53
N ASP A 138 3.94 18.96 -23.40
CA ASP A 138 3.74 17.50 -23.34
C ASP A 138 2.27 17.10 -23.56
N GLU A 139 2.02 15.88 -24.03
CA GLU A 139 0.67 15.44 -24.42
C GLU A 139 -0.30 15.20 -23.24
N PHE A 140 0.17 15.17 -21.98
CA PHE A 140 -0.61 14.72 -20.81
C PHE A 140 -0.83 15.80 -19.74
N GLU A 141 -0.02 16.86 -19.70
CA GLU A 141 -0.20 18.00 -18.81
C GLU A 141 -0.27 19.32 -19.58
N SER A 142 0.88 19.87 -19.99
CA SER A 142 0.99 21.24 -20.48
C SER A 142 0.44 21.45 -21.90
N GLY A 143 0.66 20.51 -22.81
CA GLY A 143 0.06 20.54 -24.15
C GLY A 143 -1.45 20.32 -24.10
N LEU A 144 -1.93 19.43 -23.22
CA LEU A 144 -3.36 19.26 -22.95
C LEU A 144 -3.99 20.57 -22.45
N ALA A 145 -3.33 21.25 -21.51
CA ALA A 145 -3.77 22.53 -20.97
C ALA A 145 -3.78 23.64 -22.04
N ASN A 146 -2.77 23.69 -22.90
CA ASN A 146 -2.72 24.59 -24.05
C ASN A 146 -3.89 24.33 -25.03
N ASP A 147 -4.20 23.07 -25.34
CA ASP A 147 -5.29 22.70 -26.24
C ASP A 147 -6.67 23.01 -25.64
N ALA A 148 -6.80 22.95 -24.31
CA ALA A 148 -7.98 23.42 -23.58
C ALA A 148 -8.03 24.96 -23.43
N GLY A 149 -6.99 25.69 -23.85
CA GLY A 149 -6.94 27.15 -23.77
C GLY A 149 -6.67 27.70 -22.37
N ALA A 150 -6.04 26.92 -21.49
CA ALA A 150 -5.77 27.31 -20.10
C ALA A 150 -4.72 28.42 -19.93
N PHE A 151 -3.88 28.64 -20.93
CA PHE A 151 -2.87 29.70 -20.95
C PHE A 151 -2.56 30.14 -22.38
N LEU A 152 -1.89 31.28 -22.53
CA LEU A 152 -1.65 31.95 -23.81
C LEU A 152 -0.15 32.13 -24.06
N ILE A 153 0.22 32.31 -25.34
CA ILE A 153 1.60 32.65 -25.72
C ILE A 153 1.75 34.15 -25.96
N ASP A 154 2.77 34.75 -25.36
CA ASP A 154 3.18 36.11 -25.68
C ASP A 154 4.01 36.12 -26.98
N ASN A 155 3.43 36.62 -28.06
CA ASN A 155 4.08 36.70 -29.37
C ASN A 155 5.35 37.58 -29.39
N GLY A 156 5.54 38.45 -28.40
CA GLY A 156 6.73 39.30 -28.29
C GLY A 156 7.94 38.58 -27.68
N THR A 157 7.70 37.69 -26.72
CA THR A 157 8.76 37.00 -25.96
C THR A 157 8.87 35.51 -26.27
N GLY A 158 7.80 34.90 -26.79
CA GLY A 158 7.67 33.47 -27.04
C GLY A 158 7.36 32.63 -25.80
N PHE A 159 7.15 33.26 -24.64
CA PHE A 159 6.81 32.57 -23.39
C PHE A 159 5.30 32.47 -23.22
N TYR A 160 4.88 31.39 -22.55
CA TYR A 160 3.51 31.19 -22.12
C TYR A 160 3.23 31.94 -20.81
N PHE A 161 2.02 32.47 -20.68
CA PHE A 161 1.52 33.18 -19.50
C PHE A 161 0.05 32.83 -19.23
N SER A 162 -0.40 33.01 -18.00
CA SER A 162 -1.76 32.69 -17.56
C SER A 162 -2.45 33.90 -16.90
N ASP A 163 -3.78 33.89 -16.83
CA ASP A 163 -4.53 34.97 -16.17
C ASP A 163 -4.19 35.12 -14.67
N PHE A 164 -3.64 34.06 -14.06
CA PHE A 164 -3.16 34.08 -12.68
C PHE A 164 -1.92 34.96 -12.48
N ASP A 165 -1.19 35.31 -13.54
CA ASP A 165 -0.06 36.24 -13.47
C ASP A 165 -0.51 37.68 -13.21
N ASP A 166 -1.73 38.04 -13.66
CA ASP A 166 -2.37 39.33 -13.40
C ASP A 166 -3.11 39.36 -12.05
N ALA A 167 -3.35 38.19 -11.45
CA ALA A 167 -4.03 38.03 -10.16
C ALA A 167 -3.28 37.09 -9.19
N PRO A 168 -1.99 37.33 -8.88
CA PRO A 168 -1.17 36.40 -8.09
C PRO A 168 -1.64 36.23 -6.63
N GLY A 169 -2.48 37.15 -6.16
CA GLY A 169 -3.08 37.11 -4.82
C GLY A 169 -4.48 36.49 -4.77
N ALA A 170 -5.04 36.07 -5.91
CA ALA A 170 -6.41 35.58 -5.99
C ALA A 170 -6.59 34.30 -5.18
N VAL A 171 -7.68 34.25 -4.41
CA VAL A 171 -8.05 33.09 -3.58
C VAL A 171 -9.22 32.38 -4.26
N ILE A 172 -8.91 31.22 -4.83
CA ILE A 172 -9.88 30.38 -5.54
C ILE A 172 -10.25 29.15 -4.71
N GLU A 173 -11.43 28.60 -4.96
CA GLU A 173 -11.83 27.29 -4.44
C GLU A 173 -11.11 26.20 -5.22
N ARG A 174 -10.67 25.14 -4.52
CA ARG A 174 -10.18 23.93 -5.15
C ARG A 174 -10.67 22.70 -4.44
N GLU A 175 -10.80 21.64 -5.22
CA GLU A 175 -11.14 20.31 -4.76
C GLU A 175 -10.30 19.28 -5.52
N GLN A 176 -9.90 18.21 -4.85
CA GLN A 176 -9.39 17.03 -5.52
C GLN A 176 -9.99 15.77 -4.90
N THR A 177 -10.62 14.96 -5.73
CA THR A 177 -11.03 13.61 -5.35
C THR A 177 -10.06 12.60 -5.93
N ILE A 178 -9.49 11.75 -5.08
CA ILE A 178 -8.60 10.66 -5.45
C ILE A 178 -9.23 9.35 -5.04
N THR A 179 -9.63 8.55 -6.02
CA THR A 179 -10.20 7.22 -5.81
C THR A 179 -9.22 6.18 -6.30
N THR A 180 -8.74 5.35 -5.37
CA THR A 180 -7.86 4.21 -5.67
C THR A 180 -8.57 2.90 -5.36
N SER A 181 -8.32 1.88 -6.18
CA SER A 181 -8.87 0.54 -5.94
C SER A 181 -7.91 -0.57 -6.34
N GLY A 182 -8.24 -1.79 -5.91
CA GLY A 182 -7.44 -2.98 -6.19
C GLY A 182 -6.51 -3.37 -5.03
N GLY A 183 -5.40 -4.04 -5.35
CA GLY A 183 -4.47 -4.57 -4.37
C GLY A 183 -3.36 -5.42 -4.98
N VAL A 184 -2.43 -5.83 -4.12
CA VAL A 184 -1.45 -6.87 -4.45
C VAL A 184 -1.92 -8.16 -3.80
N ASN A 185 -2.11 -9.20 -4.60
CA ASN A 185 -2.50 -10.51 -4.11
C ASN A 185 -1.43 -11.52 -4.47
N GLU A 186 -1.25 -12.56 -3.67
CA GLU A 186 -0.23 -13.58 -3.87
C GLU A 186 -0.83 -14.97 -3.85
N LEU A 187 -0.63 -15.72 -4.93
CA LEU A 187 -0.80 -17.16 -4.92
C LEU A 187 0.49 -17.78 -4.36
N SER A 188 0.37 -18.48 -3.24
CA SER A 188 1.48 -19.05 -2.49
C SER A 188 1.42 -20.56 -2.49
N PHE A 189 2.59 -21.19 -2.57
CA PHE A 189 2.80 -22.62 -2.40
C PHE A 189 3.93 -22.84 -1.40
N ALA A 190 3.82 -23.82 -0.52
CA ALA A 190 4.90 -24.16 0.39
C ALA A 190 4.97 -25.65 0.66
N VAL A 191 6.20 -26.13 0.84
CA VAL A 191 6.52 -27.44 1.39
C VAL A 191 7.32 -27.22 2.65
N SER A 192 6.98 -27.93 3.72
CA SER A 192 7.64 -27.82 5.00
C SER A 192 7.77 -29.17 5.66
N GLY A 193 8.85 -29.37 6.42
CA GLY A 193 9.09 -30.62 7.15
C GLY A 193 9.48 -30.36 8.59
N ASN A 194 9.09 -31.28 9.47
CA ASN A 194 9.47 -31.31 10.87
C ASN A 194 10.50 -32.42 11.11
N TYR A 195 11.73 -32.04 11.43
CA TYR A 195 12.80 -32.93 11.79
C TYR A 195 12.88 -33.09 13.31
N ASP A 196 12.65 -34.31 13.79
CA ASP A 196 12.78 -34.75 15.19
C ASP A 196 12.01 -33.87 16.21
N ASN A 197 10.91 -33.22 15.81
CA ASN A 197 10.16 -32.27 16.65
C ASN A 197 11.01 -31.10 17.19
N ARG A 198 12.17 -30.84 16.59
CA ARG A 198 13.15 -29.83 17.00
C ARG A 198 13.39 -28.79 15.92
N LEU A 199 13.57 -29.22 14.68
CA LEU A 199 13.90 -28.32 13.58
C LEU A 199 12.82 -28.40 12.51
N LEU A 200 12.21 -27.27 12.21
CA LEU A 200 11.26 -27.15 11.12
C LEU A 200 11.92 -26.33 10.02
N ILE A 201 11.77 -26.79 8.79
CA ILE A 201 12.31 -26.13 7.59
C ILE A 201 11.15 -26.00 6.61
N GLY A 202 11.07 -24.87 5.93
CA GLY A 202 10.06 -24.64 4.91
C GLY A 202 10.61 -23.86 3.73
N LEU A 203 10.16 -24.25 2.54
CA LEU A 203 10.38 -23.55 1.28
C LEU A 203 9.03 -23.09 0.76
N GLY A 204 8.93 -21.82 0.37
CA GLY A 204 7.76 -21.21 -0.21
C GLY A 204 8.05 -20.58 -1.57
N LEU A 205 7.07 -20.63 -2.47
CA LEU A 205 7.05 -19.93 -3.75
C LEU A 205 5.82 -19.03 -3.79
N GLY A 206 6.00 -17.78 -4.21
CA GLY A 206 4.93 -16.79 -4.34
C GLY A 206 4.83 -16.28 -5.77
N LEU A 207 3.59 -16.16 -6.25
CA LEU A 207 3.21 -15.51 -7.50
C LEU A 207 2.32 -14.30 -7.17
N PRO A 208 2.91 -13.16 -6.79
CA PRO A 208 2.16 -11.93 -6.59
C PRO A 208 1.67 -11.34 -7.91
N PHE A 209 0.48 -10.77 -7.90
CA PHE A 209 -0.10 -10.05 -9.03
C PHE A 209 -0.73 -8.74 -8.54
N VAL A 210 -0.53 -7.70 -9.35
CA VAL A 210 -0.93 -6.32 -9.08
C VAL A 210 -2.13 -6.00 -9.94
N ASN A 211 -3.13 -5.39 -9.31
CA ASN A 211 -4.18 -4.64 -9.99
C ASN A 211 -4.35 -3.35 -9.19
N TYR A 212 -4.12 -2.21 -9.83
CA TYR A 212 -4.26 -0.89 -9.25
C TYR A 212 -4.98 0.00 -10.25
N LEU A 213 -6.04 0.67 -9.78
CA LEU A 213 -6.70 1.75 -10.50
C LEU A 213 -6.60 2.99 -9.63
N GLU A 214 -6.21 4.10 -10.23
CA GLU A 214 -6.22 5.44 -9.64
C GLU A 214 -6.98 6.37 -10.58
N GLN A 215 -7.97 7.07 -10.02
CA GLN A 215 -8.70 8.12 -10.70
C GLN A 215 -8.56 9.37 -9.84
N LYS A 216 -8.06 10.44 -10.43
CA LYS A 216 -7.99 11.75 -9.80
C LYS A 216 -8.87 12.70 -10.60
N SER A 217 -9.63 13.51 -9.89
CA SER A 217 -10.34 14.64 -10.47
C SER A 217 -9.96 15.87 -9.66
N TYR A 218 -9.24 16.78 -10.28
CA TYR A 218 -8.80 18.05 -9.69
C TYR A 218 -9.67 19.18 -10.26
N PHE A 219 -10.22 19.99 -9.38
CA PHE A 219 -11.14 21.07 -9.71
C PHE A 219 -10.67 22.38 -9.09
N GLU A 220 -10.78 23.47 -9.83
CA GLU A 220 -10.58 24.84 -9.36
C GLU A 220 -11.72 25.73 -9.84
N SER A 221 -12.14 26.70 -9.02
CA SER A 221 -13.15 27.69 -9.41
C SER A 221 -12.92 29.03 -8.74
N ASP A 222 -13.07 30.10 -9.53
CA ASP A 222 -13.01 31.47 -9.04
C ASP A 222 -14.39 31.99 -8.63
N VAL A 223 -14.85 31.50 -7.49
CA VAL A 223 -16.17 31.87 -6.91
C VAL A 223 -16.31 33.36 -6.58
N ASN A 224 -15.20 34.10 -6.51
CA ASN A 224 -15.16 35.51 -6.14
C ASN A 224 -14.93 36.45 -7.35
N ASN A 225 -14.71 35.91 -8.55
CA ASN A 225 -14.32 36.65 -9.76
C ASN A 225 -13.08 37.55 -9.51
N GLU A 226 -12.07 37.01 -8.83
CA GLU A 226 -10.80 37.69 -8.57
C GLU A 226 -9.81 37.57 -9.74
N VAL A 227 -9.99 36.60 -10.62
CA VAL A 227 -9.17 36.33 -11.80
C VAL A 227 -9.92 36.84 -13.05
N PRO A 228 -9.30 37.67 -13.91
CA PRO A 228 -10.04 38.41 -14.95
C PRO A 228 -10.84 37.59 -15.96
N ALA A 229 -10.34 36.42 -16.36
CA ALA A 229 -10.95 35.59 -17.39
C ALA A 229 -11.25 34.15 -16.92
N PHE A 230 -10.47 33.56 -16.02
CA PHE A 230 -10.74 32.23 -15.47
C PHE A 230 -12.07 32.13 -14.71
N GLU A 231 -12.86 31.07 -14.97
CA GLU A 231 -14.09 30.75 -14.21
C GLU A 231 -13.94 29.45 -13.42
N ASP A 232 -13.64 28.35 -14.12
CA ASP A 232 -13.42 27.03 -13.53
C ASP A 232 -12.54 26.13 -14.40
N LEU A 233 -11.98 25.10 -13.77
CA LEU A 233 -11.14 24.08 -14.38
C LEU A 233 -11.48 22.73 -13.77
N GLN A 234 -11.51 21.70 -14.62
CA GLN A 234 -11.43 20.31 -14.20
C GLN A 234 -10.30 19.59 -14.94
N TYR A 235 -9.42 18.93 -14.20
CA TYR A 235 -8.34 18.09 -14.72
C TYR A 235 -8.47 16.67 -14.14
N ASP A 236 -8.72 15.71 -15.02
CA ASP A 236 -8.91 14.31 -14.65
C ASP A 236 -7.71 13.47 -15.10
N GLU A 237 -7.20 12.63 -14.19
CA GLU A 237 -6.13 11.66 -14.46
C GLU A 237 -6.67 10.24 -14.21
N ASN A 238 -6.42 9.32 -15.14
CA ASN A 238 -6.69 7.90 -14.96
C ASN A 238 -5.39 7.11 -15.09
N LEU A 239 -5.15 6.18 -14.17
CA LEU A 239 -4.02 5.26 -14.21
C LEU A 239 -4.49 3.86 -13.84
N THR A 240 -4.18 2.88 -14.69
CA THR A 240 -4.32 1.46 -14.40
C THR A 240 -2.96 0.76 -14.45
N THR A 241 -2.51 0.21 -13.33
CA THR A 241 -1.33 -0.66 -13.27
C THR A 241 -1.75 -2.11 -13.14
N THR A 242 -1.26 -2.98 -14.03
CA THR A 242 -1.37 -4.42 -13.87
C THR A 242 0.00 -5.07 -13.89
N GLY A 243 0.10 -6.28 -13.32
CA GLY A 243 1.31 -7.06 -13.52
C GLY A 243 1.40 -8.31 -12.67
N ILE A 244 2.44 -9.09 -12.94
CA ILE A 244 2.73 -10.36 -12.27
C ILE A 244 4.20 -10.40 -11.86
N GLY A 245 4.45 -11.02 -10.72
CA GLY A 245 5.80 -11.25 -10.24
C GLY A 245 6.00 -12.65 -9.66
N PHE A 246 7.23 -12.89 -9.25
CA PHE A 246 7.65 -14.14 -8.63
C PHE A 246 8.58 -13.86 -7.46
N ASN A 247 8.44 -14.60 -6.36
CA ASN A 247 9.37 -14.62 -5.25
C ASN A 247 9.50 -16.03 -4.64
N ALA A 248 10.58 -16.23 -3.89
CA ALA A 248 10.80 -17.43 -3.09
C ALA A 248 11.09 -17.06 -1.63
N LYS A 249 10.71 -17.97 -0.71
CA LYS A 249 10.81 -17.77 0.72
C LYS A 249 11.44 -19.00 1.36
N LEU A 250 12.43 -18.81 2.23
CA LEU A 250 13.03 -19.88 3.03
C LEU A 250 12.79 -19.57 4.51
N GLY A 251 12.36 -20.58 5.26
CA GLY A 251 12.03 -20.47 6.66
C GLY A 251 12.68 -21.56 7.49
N ILE A 252 13.04 -21.22 8.72
CA ILE A 252 13.44 -22.17 9.76
C ILE A 252 12.76 -21.83 11.09
N ILE A 253 12.42 -22.86 11.87
CA ILE A 253 11.99 -22.72 13.26
C ILE A 253 12.70 -23.79 14.08
N TYR A 254 13.40 -23.37 15.12
CA TYR A 254 14.05 -24.26 16.07
C TYR A 254 13.33 -24.23 17.42
N ARG A 255 12.91 -25.40 17.88
CA ARG A 255 12.31 -25.61 19.19
C ARG A 255 13.43 -25.91 20.19
N VAL A 256 13.87 -24.87 20.90
CA VAL A 256 14.90 -24.96 21.95
C VAL A 256 14.45 -25.89 23.07
N ASN A 257 13.20 -25.72 23.53
CA ASN A 257 12.56 -26.61 24.49
C ASN A 257 11.03 -26.57 24.31
N GLN A 258 10.26 -27.12 25.25
CA GLN A 258 8.80 -27.14 25.10
C GLN A 258 8.15 -25.74 25.09
N MET A 259 8.78 -24.78 25.77
CA MET A 259 8.30 -23.42 25.94
C MET A 259 8.86 -22.47 24.88
N VAL A 260 10.15 -22.59 24.54
CA VAL A 260 10.87 -21.60 23.72
C VAL A 260 11.04 -22.11 22.30
N ARG A 261 10.66 -21.25 21.34
CA ARG A 261 10.93 -21.42 19.90
C ARG A 261 11.60 -20.17 19.35
N VAL A 262 12.52 -20.37 18.42
CA VAL A 262 13.19 -19.28 17.68
C VAL A 262 12.96 -19.54 16.20
N GLY A 263 12.59 -18.51 15.46
CA GLY A 263 12.36 -18.60 14.02
C GLY A 263 13.15 -17.56 13.25
N ALA A 264 13.50 -17.90 12.02
CA ALA A 264 14.06 -16.97 11.05
C ALA A 264 13.50 -17.27 9.67
N ALA A 265 13.35 -16.25 8.84
CA ALA A 265 12.95 -16.37 7.45
C ALA A 265 13.66 -15.34 6.57
N ILE A 266 13.86 -15.70 5.31
CA ILE A 266 14.40 -14.81 4.28
C ILE A 266 13.54 -14.94 3.02
N HIS A 267 13.19 -13.79 2.44
CA HIS A 267 12.44 -13.72 1.18
C HIS A 267 13.34 -13.08 0.13
N THR A 268 13.33 -13.65 -1.06
CA THR A 268 13.94 -13.01 -2.23
C THR A 268 13.17 -11.72 -2.58
N PRO A 269 13.78 -10.83 -3.38
CA PRO A 269 13.04 -9.88 -4.18
C PRO A 269 11.83 -10.53 -4.83
N THR A 270 10.77 -9.75 -4.96
CA THR A 270 9.77 -10.01 -5.98
C THR A 270 10.22 -9.31 -7.25
N TRP A 271 10.37 -10.08 -8.32
CA TRP A 271 10.60 -9.53 -9.65
C TRP A 271 9.26 -9.42 -10.37
N PHE A 272 8.78 -8.18 -10.56
CA PHE A 272 7.55 -7.88 -11.28
C PHE A 272 7.83 -7.46 -12.73
N ASN A 273 6.92 -7.81 -13.63
CA ASN A 273 6.68 -7.07 -14.86
C ASN A 273 5.36 -6.33 -14.67
N LEU A 274 5.39 -5.01 -14.84
CA LEU A 274 4.28 -4.09 -14.65
C LEU A 274 3.99 -3.36 -15.95
N GLU A 275 2.71 -3.05 -16.16
CA GLU A 275 2.21 -2.28 -17.28
C GLU A 275 1.24 -1.22 -16.75
N ASP A 276 1.57 0.04 -17.02
CA ASP A 276 0.75 1.20 -16.71
C ASP A 276 0.03 1.64 -17.99
N ASN A 277 -1.29 1.84 -17.90
CA ASN A 277 -2.09 2.52 -18.91
C ASN A 277 -2.64 3.79 -18.28
N PHE A 278 -2.44 4.95 -18.91
CA PHE A 278 -2.81 6.22 -18.34
C PHE A 278 -3.36 7.18 -19.38
N SER A 279 -4.23 8.08 -18.94
CA SER A 279 -4.80 9.13 -19.78
C SER A 279 -5.24 10.31 -18.92
N THR A 280 -5.36 11.46 -19.56
CA THR A 280 -5.72 12.72 -18.91
C THR A 280 -6.74 13.47 -19.74
N SER A 281 -7.59 14.25 -19.09
CA SER A 281 -8.53 15.15 -19.77
C SER A 281 -8.71 16.45 -19.01
N MET A 282 -9.00 17.51 -19.75
CA MET A 282 -9.20 18.84 -19.17
C MET A 282 -10.45 19.50 -19.71
N LEU A 283 -11.14 20.21 -18.81
CA LEU A 283 -12.12 21.24 -19.11
C LEU A 283 -11.63 22.55 -18.51
N TYR A 284 -11.73 23.63 -19.28
CA TYR A 284 -11.32 24.97 -18.84
C TYR A 284 -12.35 25.99 -19.30
N SER A 285 -12.98 26.67 -18.35
CA SER A 285 -14.02 27.67 -18.58
C SER A 285 -13.45 29.06 -18.35
N TYR A 286 -13.65 29.97 -19.30
CA TYR A 286 -13.13 31.33 -19.22
C TYR A 286 -14.01 32.34 -19.96
N SER A 287 -13.96 33.60 -19.53
CA SER A 287 -14.70 34.72 -20.10
C SER A 287 -13.78 35.64 -20.93
N GLU A 288 -14.04 35.73 -22.24
CA GLU A 288 -13.33 36.66 -23.14
C GLU A 288 -14.32 37.68 -23.73
N GLY A 289 -14.07 38.97 -23.53
CA GLY A 289 -14.93 40.03 -24.06
C GLY A 289 -16.38 40.01 -23.51
N GLY A 290 -16.58 39.40 -22.34
CA GLY A 290 -17.90 39.22 -21.71
C GLY A 290 -18.71 38.05 -22.28
N GLN A 291 -18.10 37.15 -23.05
CA GLN A 291 -18.68 35.87 -23.45
C GLN A 291 -17.94 34.72 -22.77
N GLY A 292 -18.69 33.82 -22.13
CA GLY A 292 -18.14 32.59 -21.58
C GLY A 292 -17.80 31.59 -22.69
N ASN A 293 -16.61 31.02 -22.61
CA ASN A 293 -16.06 29.99 -23.48
C ASN A 293 -15.70 28.76 -22.64
N ILE A 294 -15.75 27.59 -23.27
CA ILE A 294 -15.33 26.32 -22.65
C ILE A 294 -14.37 25.65 -23.62
N GLY A 295 -13.12 25.50 -23.20
CA GLY A 295 -12.14 24.65 -23.85
C GLY A 295 -12.14 23.25 -23.26
N SER A 296 -11.86 22.26 -24.09
CA SER A 296 -11.72 20.88 -23.64
C SER A 296 -10.69 20.13 -24.47
N ALA A 297 -9.94 19.26 -23.81
CA ALA A 297 -8.93 18.44 -24.44
C ALA A 297 -8.83 17.06 -23.76
N SER A 298 -8.27 16.09 -24.47
CA SER A 298 -7.96 14.76 -23.94
C SER A 298 -6.63 14.30 -24.52
N SER A 299 -5.78 13.70 -23.68
CA SER A 299 -4.52 13.12 -24.13
C SER A 299 -4.78 11.88 -24.98
N PRO A 300 -3.79 11.42 -25.75
CA PRO A 300 -3.75 10.03 -26.21
C PRO A 300 -3.76 9.04 -25.02
N ASP A 301 -4.05 7.77 -25.31
CA ASP A 301 -3.86 6.69 -24.34
C ASP A 301 -2.35 6.38 -24.21
N GLY A 302 -1.79 6.63 -23.03
CA GLY A 302 -0.40 6.31 -22.69
C GLY A 302 -0.25 4.87 -22.20
N ASN A 303 0.84 4.21 -22.58
CA ASN A 303 1.20 2.88 -22.08
C ASN A 303 2.69 2.83 -21.74
N PHE A 304 3.02 2.34 -20.54
CA PHE A 304 4.39 2.16 -20.11
C PHE A 304 4.62 0.81 -19.43
N SER A 305 5.52 0.00 -19.98
CA SER A 305 5.90 -1.31 -19.44
C SER A 305 7.28 -1.26 -18.79
N TYR A 306 7.37 -1.74 -17.54
CA TYR A 306 8.60 -1.72 -16.75
C TYR A 306 8.72 -2.91 -15.81
N LYS A 307 9.93 -3.14 -15.32
CA LYS A 307 10.26 -4.15 -14.32
C LYS A 307 10.48 -3.49 -12.98
N LEU A 308 10.06 -4.18 -11.91
CA LEU A 308 10.34 -3.77 -10.54
C LEU A 308 10.92 -4.96 -9.77
N ALA A 309 12.13 -4.82 -9.25
CA ALA A 309 12.70 -5.73 -8.27
C ALA A 309 12.53 -5.12 -6.86
N THR A 310 11.71 -5.74 -6.03
CA THR A 310 11.55 -5.31 -4.63
C THR A 310 12.74 -5.74 -3.76
N PRO A 311 12.92 -5.19 -2.55
CA PRO A 311 14.04 -5.55 -1.71
C PRO A 311 13.91 -6.96 -1.13
N TRP A 312 15.06 -7.52 -0.74
CA TRP A 312 15.10 -8.67 0.16
C TRP A 312 14.40 -8.36 1.48
N ARG A 313 13.77 -9.37 2.07
CA ARG A 313 13.20 -9.28 3.42
C ARG A 313 13.81 -10.34 4.31
N MET A 314 14.11 -9.96 5.55
CA MET A 314 14.63 -10.87 6.56
C MET A 314 13.81 -10.71 7.82
N SER A 315 13.42 -11.81 8.45
CA SER A 315 12.73 -11.76 9.73
C SER A 315 13.32 -12.76 10.71
N GLY A 316 13.26 -12.40 11.98
CA GLY A 316 13.72 -13.21 13.10
C GLY A 316 12.84 -12.96 14.32
N GLY A 317 12.62 -13.99 15.13
CA GLY A 317 11.79 -13.82 16.31
C GLY A 317 11.87 -14.97 17.30
N VAL A 318 11.23 -14.75 18.44
CA VAL A 318 11.14 -15.69 19.55
C VAL A 318 9.69 -15.85 19.99
N GLY A 319 9.31 -17.07 20.34
CA GLY A 319 8.00 -17.40 20.87
C GLY A 319 8.11 -18.21 22.16
N PHE A 320 7.27 -17.88 23.13
CA PHE A 320 7.11 -18.56 24.41
C PHE A 320 5.73 -19.18 24.50
N ILE A 321 5.64 -20.49 24.74
CA ILE A 321 4.41 -21.26 24.80
C ILE A 321 4.19 -21.76 26.22
N PHE A 322 3.04 -21.43 26.78
CA PHE A 322 2.66 -21.76 28.15
C PHE A 322 1.74 -22.98 28.15
N GLY A 323 2.29 -24.14 27.75
CA GLY A 323 1.53 -25.40 27.68
C GLY A 323 0.30 -25.31 26.78
N ARG A 324 -0.90 -25.51 27.36
CA ARG A 324 -2.19 -25.38 26.65
C ARG A 324 -2.86 -24.03 26.89
N ASN A 325 -2.26 -23.16 27.70
CA ASN A 325 -2.85 -21.91 28.16
C ASN A 325 -2.61 -20.74 27.20
N GLY A 326 -1.69 -20.85 26.25
CA GLY A 326 -1.43 -19.78 25.30
C GLY A 326 0.03 -19.60 24.90
N PHE A 327 0.33 -18.44 24.32
CA PHE A 327 1.68 -18.04 23.92
C PHE A 327 1.89 -16.52 23.97
N ILE A 328 3.15 -16.11 23.96
CA ILE A 328 3.61 -14.75 23.64
C ILE A 328 4.70 -14.88 22.57
N SER A 329 4.70 -13.99 21.58
CA SER A 329 5.72 -13.95 20.54
C SER A 329 6.12 -12.54 20.16
N GLY A 330 7.39 -12.40 19.79
CA GLY A 330 7.97 -11.19 19.23
C GLY A 330 8.71 -11.52 17.94
N GLU A 331 8.59 -10.66 16.95
CA GLU A 331 9.23 -10.77 15.64
C GLU A 331 9.76 -9.40 15.21
N LEU A 332 10.95 -9.41 14.62
CA LEU A 332 11.55 -8.28 13.94
C LEU A 332 11.68 -8.64 12.46
N GLU A 333 11.22 -7.76 11.60
CA GLU A 333 11.42 -7.85 10.15
C GLU A 333 12.22 -6.63 9.67
N TRP A 334 13.22 -6.86 8.84
CA TRP A 334 14.09 -5.86 8.26
C TRP A 334 13.98 -5.89 6.73
N VAL A 335 13.91 -4.69 6.13
CA VAL A 335 13.75 -4.48 4.69
C VAL A 335 14.55 -3.25 4.28
N ASN A 336 15.35 -3.34 3.22
CA ASN A 336 16.09 -2.17 2.70
C ASN A 336 15.42 -1.57 1.46
N PHE A 337 14.59 -0.54 1.62
CA PHE A 337 13.83 0.03 0.51
C PHE A 337 14.69 0.79 -0.51
N ALA A 338 15.88 1.25 -0.12
CA ALA A 338 16.88 1.82 -1.04
C ALA A 338 17.36 0.83 -2.12
N ASN A 339 17.12 -0.48 -1.92
CA ASN A 339 17.49 -1.53 -2.88
C ASN A 339 16.35 -1.88 -3.87
N ASN A 340 15.24 -1.13 -3.89
CA ASN A 340 14.30 -1.25 -5.00
C ASN A 340 15.02 -0.93 -6.31
N LYS A 341 14.67 -1.63 -7.39
CA LYS A 341 15.19 -1.32 -8.72
C LYS A 341 14.10 -1.33 -9.75
N LEU A 342 14.03 -0.26 -10.52
CA LEU A 342 13.24 -0.16 -11.74
C LEU A 342 14.11 -0.58 -12.93
N GLY A 343 13.48 -1.18 -13.94
CA GLY A 343 14.09 -1.47 -15.22
C GLY A 343 13.12 -1.12 -16.33
N PHE A 344 13.48 -0.18 -17.19
CA PHE A 344 12.68 0.31 -18.29
C PHE A 344 13.11 -0.38 -19.59
N SER A 345 12.19 -0.51 -20.55
CA SER A 345 12.50 -1.08 -21.87
C SER A 345 13.19 -0.07 -22.78
N SER A 346 12.95 1.22 -22.53
CA SER A 346 13.47 2.41 -23.20
C SER A 346 13.75 3.46 -22.11
N PHE A 347 14.42 4.59 -22.43
CA PHE A 347 14.67 5.69 -21.48
C PHE A 347 15.66 5.33 -20.35
N SER A 348 16.89 4.91 -20.71
CA SER A 348 17.90 4.51 -19.73
C SER A 348 18.37 5.64 -18.81
N GLU A 349 18.35 6.89 -19.29
CA GLU A 349 18.72 8.04 -18.46
C GLU A 349 17.67 8.29 -17.35
N ASP A 350 16.38 8.22 -17.69
CA ASP A 350 15.29 8.30 -16.72
C ASP A 350 15.28 7.11 -15.76
N GLU A 351 15.65 5.91 -16.22
CA GLU A 351 15.85 4.74 -15.36
C GLU A 351 16.95 4.99 -14.31
N ASP A 352 18.09 5.53 -14.73
CA ASP A 352 19.22 5.82 -13.86
C ASP A 352 18.86 6.91 -12.83
N ILE A 353 18.15 7.95 -13.26
CA ILE A 353 17.64 9.00 -12.37
C ILE A 353 16.67 8.40 -11.35
N ALA A 354 15.63 7.69 -11.79
CA ALA A 354 14.63 7.10 -10.90
C ALA A 354 15.25 6.12 -9.90
N ASN A 355 16.21 5.31 -10.32
CA ASN A 355 16.92 4.39 -9.42
C ASN A 355 17.85 5.11 -8.44
N ARG A 356 18.47 6.23 -8.84
CA ARG A 356 19.24 7.07 -7.93
C ARG A 356 18.34 7.70 -6.88
N ASP A 357 17.21 8.29 -7.29
CA ASP A 357 16.25 8.93 -6.38
C ASP A 357 15.70 7.90 -5.37
N ILE A 358 15.38 6.68 -5.82
CA ILE A 358 15.03 5.54 -4.95
C ILE A 358 16.11 5.29 -3.89
N SER A 359 17.39 5.33 -4.27
CA SER A 359 18.50 5.04 -3.36
C SER A 359 18.82 6.17 -2.38
N GLU A 360 18.48 7.42 -2.73
CA GLU A 360 18.74 8.62 -1.94
C GLU A 360 17.57 8.98 -1.01
N GLU A 361 16.33 8.75 -1.46
CA GLU A 361 15.11 9.10 -0.72
C GLU A 361 14.60 7.99 0.21
N LEU A 362 14.98 6.74 -0.04
CA LEU A 362 14.51 5.60 0.74
C LEU A 362 15.58 5.03 1.66
N ALA A 363 15.12 4.41 2.74
CA ALA A 363 16.00 3.86 3.77
C ALA A 363 15.64 2.41 4.13
N SER A 364 16.50 1.81 4.95
CA SER A 364 16.14 0.58 5.65
C SER A 364 15.05 0.83 6.69
N SER A 365 14.11 -0.11 6.79
CA SER A 365 12.98 -0.05 7.70
C SER A 365 12.91 -1.32 8.54
N ILE A 366 12.54 -1.13 9.80
CA ILE A 366 12.32 -2.20 10.78
C ILE A 366 10.83 -2.26 11.13
N ASN A 367 10.31 -3.48 11.15
CA ASN A 367 8.95 -3.80 11.58
C ASN A 367 9.03 -4.67 12.84
N LEU A 368 8.56 -4.15 13.97
CA LEU A 368 8.48 -4.87 15.23
C LEU A 368 7.05 -5.35 15.47
N LYS A 369 6.87 -6.65 15.70
CA LYS A 369 5.56 -7.27 15.92
C LYS A 369 5.59 -8.01 17.26
N VAL A 370 4.65 -7.71 18.15
CA VAL A 370 4.49 -8.42 19.42
C VAL A 370 3.04 -8.84 19.56
N GLY A 371 2.81 -10.09 19.96
CA GLY A 371 1.45 -10.59 20.14
C GLY A 371 1.38 -11.79 21.08
N GLY A 372 0.16 -12.11 21.49
CA GLY A 372 -0.07 -13.24 22.38
C GLY A 372 -1.48 -13.81 22.24
N GLU A 373 -1.62 -15.05 22.69
CA GLU A 373 -2.88 -15.78 22.75
C GLU A 373 -3.05 -16.31 24.18
N TYR A 374 -4.25 -16.14 24.74
CA TYR A 374 -4.68 -16.80 25.97
C TYR A 374 -5.83 -17.77 25.65
N ALA A 375 -5.64 -19.02 26.02
CA ALA A 375 -6.55 -20.11 25.74
C ALA A 375 -7.34 -20.50 27.00
N PHE A 376 -8.66 -20.34 26.93
CA PHE A 376 -9.59 -20.77 27.97
C PHE A 376 -10.65 -21.69 27.39
N ARG A 377 -10.57 -23.00 27.69
CA ARG A 377 -11.42 -24.05 27.11
C ARG A 377 -11.38 -24.00 25.57
N GLN A 378 -12.50 -23.76 24.90
CA GLN A 378 -12.59 -23.61 23.43
C GLN A 378 -12.29 -22.18 22.96
N PHE A 379 -12.32 -21.20 23.86
CA PHE A 379 -12.12 -19.80 23.53
C PHE A 379 -10.63 -19.43 23.48
N ARG A 380 -10.29 -18.52 22.57
CA ARG A 380 -8.94 -17.98 22.38
C ARG A 380 -9.04 -16.46 22.36
N PHE A 381 -8.39 -15.80 23.30
CA PHE A 381 -8.29 -14.34 23.35
C PHE A 381 -6.93 -13.95 22.83
N ARG A 382 -6.88 -12.95 21.95
CA ARG A 382 -5.64 -12.55 21.28
C ARG A 382 -5.51 -11.05 21.27
N GLY A 383 -4.28 -10.59 21.35
CA GLY A 383 -3.92 -9.19 21.19
C GLY A 383 -2.51 -9.06 20.67
N GLY A 384 -2.25 -7.94 20.00
CA GLY A 384 -0.93 -7.64 19.48
C GLY A 384 -0.77 -6.17 19.09
N VAL A 385 0.49 -5.79 18.93
CA VAL A 385 0.90 -4.48 18.44
C VAL A 385 1.99 -4.66 17.40
N SER A 386 1.92 -3.88 16.33
CA SER A 386 2.98 -3.78 15.32
C SER A 386 3.42 -2.33 15.21
N LEU A 387 4.74 -2.10 15.19
CA LEU A 387 5.37 -0.81 14.95
C LEU A 387 6.15 -0.91 13.65
N ARG A 388 5.79 -0.08 12.65
CA ARG A 388 6.41 -0.07 11.32
C ARG A 388 7.15 1.25 11.12
N GLN A 389 8.46 1.18 10.92
CA GLN A 389 9.26 2.37 10.65
C GLN A 389 8.98 2.87 9.22
N PRO A 390 8.70 4.18 9.01
CA PRO A 390 8.64 4.75 7.67
C PRO A 390 9.97 4.53 6.93
N PRO A 391 9.93 4.14 5.65
CA PRO A 391 11.12 3.76 4.89
C PRO A 391 11.75 4.92 4.11
N TYR A 392 11.70 6.14 4.66
CA TYR A 392 12.25 7.35 4.03
C TYR A 392 13.57 7.75 4.69
N SER A 393 14.51 8.28 3.89
CA SER A 393 15.77 8.83 4.40
C SER A 393 15.55 10.13 5.16
N ASN A 394 14.66 10.99 4.64
CA ASN A 394 14.14 12.13 5.35
C ASN A 394 12.88 11.74 6.15
N THR A 395 12.88 12.02 7.45
CA THR A 395 11.78 11.72 8.36
C THR A 395 11.18 12.97 9.00
N ASP A 396 11.57 14.15 8.54
CA ASP A 396 11.03 15.41 9.01
C ASP A 396 9.52 15.46 8.80
N GLY A 397 8.77 15.73 9.87
CA GLY A 397 7.30 15.75 9.85
C GLY A 397 6.63 14.37 9.85
N LEU A 398 7.38 13.26 9.90
CA LEU A 398 6.83 11.91 9.96
C LEU A 398 6.97 11.29 11.36
N PRO A 399 6.01 10.46 11.81
CA PRO A 399 6.16 9.72 13.05
C PRO A 399 7.28 8.68 12.95
N ALA A 400 8.03 8.46 14.04
CA ALA A 400 9.10 7.45 14.06
C ALA A 400 8.60 6.03 13.72
N PHE A 401 7.36 5.71 14.10
CA PHE A 401 6.71 4.44 13.81
C PHE A 401 5.21 4.62 13.56
N ASN A 402 4.72 3.98 12.51
CA ASN A 402 3.30 3.73 12.30
C ASN A 402 2.86 2.58 13.20
N THR A 403 1.92 2.86 14.11
CA THR A 403 1.43 1.89 15.09
C THR A 403 0.17 1.21 14.59
N GLN A 404 0.12 -0.10 14.77
CA GLN A 404 -1.08 -0.89 14.54
C GLN A 404 -1.41 -1.70 15.78
N LEU A 405 -2.69 -1.62 16.18
CA LEU A 405 -3.25 -2.37 17.30
C LEU A 405 -4.15 -3.48 16.79
N SER A 406 -4.03 -4.65 17.39
CA SER A 406 -4.79 -5.84 17.04
C SER A 406 -5.46 -6.46 18.25
N LEU A 407 -6.72 -6.86 18.09
CA LEU A 407 -7.46 -7.66 19.05
C LEU A 407 -8.19 -8.78 18.33
N GLY A 408 -8.42 -9.90 19.00
CA GLY A 408 -9.22 -10.96 18.43
C GLY A 408 -9.76 -11.98 19.41
N LEU A 409 -10.81 -12.66 18.96
CA LEU A 409 -11.50 -13.72 19.66
C LEU A 409 -11.60 -14.93 18.74
N GLY A 410 -11.25 -16.10 19.26
CA GLY A 410 -11.34 -17.36 18.56
C GLY A 410 -12.18 -18.37 19.31
N TYR A 411 -12.79 -19.26 18.55
CA TYR A 411 -13.50 -20.43 19.03
C TYR A 411 -13.00 -21.65 18.25
N SER A 412 -12.32 -22.57 18.94
CA SER A 412 -11.74 -23.75 18.31
C SER A 412 -12.37 -25.03 18.86
N MET A 413 -12.99 -25.79 17.97
CA MET A 413 -13.36 -27.18 18.20
C MET A 413 -12.34 -28.12 17.55
N GLU A 414 -12.61 -29.42 17.53
CA GLU A 414 -11.73 -30.41 16.90
C GLU A 414 -11.76 -30.31 15.36
N SER A 415 -12.97 -30.32 14.78
CA SER A 415 -13.17 -30.35 13.32
C SER A 415 -13.23 -28.97 12.66
N PHE A 416 -13.48 -27.90 13.42
CA PHE A 416 -13.52 -26.55 12.86
C PHE A 416 -13.04 -25.50 13.86
N PHE A 417 -12.76 -24.30 13.35
CA PHE A 417 -12.50 -23.11 14.13
C PHE A 417 -13.08 -21.86 13.47
N LEU A 418 -13.40 -20.88 14.30
CA LEU A 418 -13.89 -19.56 13.91
C LEU A 418 -13.04 -18.53 14.64
N ASP A 419 -12.46 -17.58 13.94
CA ASP A 419 -11.70 -16.48 14.52
C ASP A 419 -12.22 -15.14 14.00
N LEU A 420 -12.37 -14.16 14.89
CA LEU A 420 -12.69 -12.77 14.58
C LEU A 420 -11.52 -11.90 15.05
N ALA A 421 -11.11 -10.95 14.22
CA ALA A 421 -10.08 -9.99 14.57
C ALA A 421 -10.45 -8.58 14.12
N ALA A 422 -10.00 -7.60 14.89
CA ALA A 422 -10.01 -6.20 14.53
C ALA A 422 -8.57 -5.67 14.54
N ARG A 423 -8.17 -5.02 13.45
CA ARG A 423 -6.90 -4.28 13.34
C ARG A 423 -7.21 -2.81 13.15
N ARG A 424 -6.55 -1.95 13.91
CA ARG A 424 -6.59 -0.49 13.71
C ARG A 424 -5.19 0.03 13.46
N SER A 425 -5.01 0.82 12.40
CA SER A 425 -3.78 1.56 12.12
C SER A 425 -4.11 3.00 11.75
N MET A 426 -3.20 3.91 12.07
CA MET A 426 -3.28 5.32 11.71
C MET A 426 -2.03 5.69 10.91
N THR A 427 -2.20 6.49 9.88
CA THR A 427 -1.13 7.01 9.03
C THR A 427 -1.33 8.51 8.84
N GLU A 428 -0.23 9.25 8.86
CA GLU A 428 -0.19 10.68 8.59
C GLU A 428 0.66 10.89 7.33
N GLU A 429 0.11 11.60 6.36
CA GLU A 429 0.73 11.87 5.07
C GLU A 429 0.57 13.36 4.73
N ILE A 430 1.59 13.94 4.11
CA ILE A 430 1.49 15.25 3.48
C ILE A 430 1.23 15.01 1.99
N TYR A 431 0.19 15.65 1.46
CA TYR A 431 -0.18 15.55 0.06
C TYR A 431 -0.06 16.89 -0.65
N ARG A 432 0.50 16.86 -1.85
CA ARG A 432 0.67 18.00 -2.75
C ARG A 432 0.07 17.60 -4.10
N PRO A 433 -1.06 18.21 -4.52
CA PRO A 433 -1.68 17.93 -5.82
C PRO A 433 -0.72 18.13 -6.99
N TYR A 434 0.09 19.17 -6.89
CA TYR A 434 1.06 19.57 -7.90
C TYR A 434 2.23 20.31 -7.24
N LEU A 435 3.35 20.38 -7.96
CA LEU A 435 4.54 21.15 -7.58
C LEU A 435 4.72 22.31 -8.55
N THR A 436 5.16 23.45 -8.02
CA THR A 436 5.49 24.68 -8.74
C THR A 436 6.85 25.19 -8.28
N ALA A 437 7.61 25.82 -9.16
CA ALA A 437 8.93 26.39 -8.85
C ALA A 437 8.82 27.77 -8.19
N THR A 438 7.86 28.59 -8.63
CA THR A 438 7.76 30.01 -8.25
C THR A 438 6.45 30.40 -7.59
N TYR A 439 5.41 29.58 -7.72
CA TYR A 439 4.07 29.84 -7.19
C TYR A 439 3.81 29.10 -5.86
N PRO A 440 2.85 29.56 -5.04
CA PRO A 440 2.47 28.89 -3.80
C PRO A 440 2.00 27.45 -4.04
N GLU A 441 2.64 26.49 -3.35
CA GLU A 441 2.24 25.09 -3.41
C GLU A 441 1.06 24.81 -2.47
N GLN A 442 0.22 23.86 -2.86
CA GLN A 442 -0.91 23.41 -2.04
C GLN A 442 -0.49 22.22 -1.19
N VAL A 443 -0.48 22.42 0.13
CA VAL A 443 -0.04 21.39 1.07
C VAL A 443 -1.22 20.96 1.92
N PHE A 444 -1.62 19.70 1.78
CA PHE A 444 -2.67 19.09 2.58
C PHE A 444 -2.08 18.14 3.61
N ASN A 445 -2.52 18.28 4.85
CA ASN A 445 -2.31 17.24 5.86
C ASN A 445 -3.43 16.21 5.71
N ASN A 446 -3.06 14.93 5.64
CA ASN A 446 -4.00 13.82 5.58
C ASN A 446 -3.72 12.86 6.73
N THR A 447 -4.68 12.73 7.64
CA THR A 447 -4.69 11.71 8.68
C THR A 447 -5.68 10.63 8.31
N THR A 448 -5.18 9.42 8.09
CA THR A 448 -6.00 8.28 7.73
C THR A 448 -6.06 7.25 8.87
N ASN A 449 -7.27 6.84 9.23
CA ASN A 449 -7.53 5.70 10.13
C ASN A 449 -8.08 4.51 9.32
N TYR A 450 -7.39 3.38 9.41
CA TYR A 450 -7.87 2.10 8.86
C TYR A 450 -8.34 1.20 10.00
N THR A 451 -9.59 0.76 9.95
CA THR A 451 -10.12 -0.32 10.79
C THR A 451 -10.48 -1.50 9.91
N ARG A 452 -9.88 -2.65 10.17
CA ARG A 452 -10.10 -3.89 9.40
C ARG A 452 -10.66 -4.96 10.30
N ILE A 453 -11.79 -5.53 9.90
CA ILE A 453 -12.45 -6.64 10.59
C ILE A 453 -12.27 -7.89 9.75
N LEU A 454 -11.64 -8.91 10.33
CA LEU A 454 -11.36 -10.18 9.66
C LEU A 454 -12.14 -11.29 10.34
N LEU A 455 -12.81 -12.12 9.55
CA LEU A 455 -13.51 -13.31 10.02
C LEU A 455 -12.91 -14.52 9.34
N THR A 456 -12.29 -15.43 10.09
CA THR A 456 -11.76 -16.68 9.55
C THR A 456 -12.65 -17.84 9.93
N LEU A 457 -13.04 -18.63 8.93
CA LEU A 457 -13.64 -19.95 9.11
C LEU A 457 -12.64 -21.00 8.61
N GLY A 458 -12.37 -22.01 9.44
CA GLY A 458 -11.48 -23.10 9.06
C GLY A 458 -12.02 -24.47 9.44
N PHE A 459 -11.82 -25.44 8.55
CA PHE A 459 -12.23 -26.84 8.72
C PHE A 459 -11.00 -27.74 8.71
N ARG A 460 -10.95 -28.70 9.63
CA ARG A 460 -9.84 -29.66 9.77
C ARG A 460 -10.32 -31.04 9.36
N PHE A 461 -9.52 -31.74 8.55
CA PHE A 461 -9.82 -33.08 8.03
C PHE A 461 -8.58 -33.97 7.95
#